data_AF-A0A3B9G739-F1
#
_entry.id   AF-A0A3B9G739-F1
#
_cell.length_a   1.000
_cell.length_b   1.000
_cell.length_c   1.000
_cell.angle_alpha   90.00
_cell.angle_beta   90.00
_cell.angle_gamma   90.00
#
_symmetry.space_group_name_H-M   'P 1'
#
loop_
_entity.id
_entity.type
_entity.pdbx_description
1 polymer ?
#
loop_
_entity_poly.entity_id
_entity_poly.type
_entity_poly.pdbx_seq_one_letter_code
_entity_poly.pdbx_strand_id
1 'polypeptide(L)'
;PELLAWLARDFSNHHYDLRRLIRQIAKSTSYQLDSRPAPSAGQPPLDFFFARALDKPLSAETFTRSLRVALGHENPNDETLRNHFAKILPELFADNFSPSVQQTMFLTNAPFFDKIISEGPLLSHLQNMKNPQALVHETFQSILSRAPEPIELERSLSFVDPNDKSSIQQFVWALLTSAEFRFTN
;
A
#
# COMPACT_ATOMS: atom_id res chain seq x y z
N PRO A 1 32.01 15.27 -4.88
CA PRO A 1 30.60 15.64 -5.15
C PRO A 1 30.20 16.83 -4.26
N GLU A 2 29.87 17.98 -4.87
CA GLU A 2 29.63 19.25 -4.15
C GLU A 2 28.42 19.18 -3.21
N LEU A 3 27.37 18.44 -3.59
CA LEU A 3 26.17 18.24 -2.76
C LEU A 3 26.49 17.58 -1.41
N LEU A 4 27.27 16.49 -1.40
CA LEU A 4 27.63 15.79 -0.16
C LEU A 4 28.52 16.66 0.74
N ALA A 5 29.40 17.46 0.15
CA ALA A 5 30.20 18.42 0.91
C ALA A 5 29.33 19.53 1.53
N TRP A 6 28.31 20.00 0.81
CA TRP A 6 27.35 20.97 1.33
C TRP A 6 26.52 20.37 2.48
N LEU A 7 25.98 19.16 2.32
CA LEU A 7 25.23 18.46 3.37
C LEU A 7 26.09 18.22 4.62
N ALA A 8 27.35 17.84 4.46
CA ALA A 8 28.28 17.64 5.58
C ALA A 8 28.52 18.95 6.36
N ARG A 9 28.66 20.08 5.66
CA ARG A 9 28.80 21.41 6.27
C ARG A 9 27.51 21.85 6.98
N ASP A 10 26.33 21.67 6.37
CA ASP A 10 25.06 21.98 7.02
C ASP A 10 24.89 21.13 8.29
N PHE A 11 25.26 19.85 8.24
CA PHE A 11 25.18 18.94 9.38
C PHE A 11 26.11 19.33 10.54
N SER A 12 27.37 19.70 10.24
CA SER A 12 28.30 20.17 11.28
C SER A 12 27.86 21.50 11.90
N ASN A 13 27.34 22.42 11.07
CA ASN A 13 26.92 23.75 11.53
C ASN A 13 25.65 23.71 12.39
N HIS A 14 24.83 22.66 12.27
CA HIS A 14 23.59 22.49 13.02
C HIS A 14 23.70 21.41 14.10
N HIS A 15 24.89 21.28 14.72
CA HIS A 15 25.14 20.40 15.87
C HIS A 15 24.74 18.93 15.65
N TYR A 16 24.93 18.41 14.43
CA TYR A 16 24.67 17.01 14.10
C TYR A 16 23.19 16.59 14.29
N ASP A 17 22.23 17.50 14.07
CA ASP A 17 20.80 17.18 14.14
C ASP A 17 20.35 16.30 12.97
N LEU A 18 20.18 15.00 13.24
CA LEU A 18 19.68 14.02 12.28
C LEU A 18 18.27 14.36 11.76
N ARG A 19 17.39 14.92 12.60
CA ARG A 19 16.02 15.25 12.17
C ARG A 19 16.02 16.35 11.13
N ARG A 20 16.91 17.34 11.27
CA ARG A 20 17.10 18.38 10.26
C ARG A 20 17.62 17.78 8.95
N LEU A 21 18.66 16.96 9.00
CA LEU A 21 19.24 16.35 7.80
C LEU A 21 18.20 15.54 7.03
N ILE A 22 17.47 14.65 7.71
CA ILE A 22 16.42 13.84 7.11
C ILE A 22 15.33 14.73 6.50
N ARG A 23 14.93 15.81 7.20
CA ARG A 23 13.95 16.76 6.68
C ARG A 23 14.43 17.46 5.41
N GLN A 24 15.71 17.81 5.30
CA GLN A 24 16.26 18.42 4.08
C GLN A 24 16.28 17.44 2.90
N ILE A 25 16.64 16.17 3.16
CA ILE A 25 16.59 15.11 2.16
C ILE A 25 15.15 14.91 1.67
N ALA A 26 14.19 14.77 2.59
CA ALA A 26 12.77 14.58 2.26
C ALA A 26 12.15 15.80 1.54
N LYS A 27 12.70 16.99 1.72
CA LYS A 27 12.29 18.23 1.02
C LYS A 27 12.98 18.43 -0.32
N SER A 28 13.97 17.62 -0.67
CA SER A 28 14.68 17.75 -1.93
C SER A 28 13.78 17.38 -3.10
N THR A 29 13.96 18.06 -4.24
CA THR A 29 13.23 17.74 -5.47
C THR A 29 13.45 16.29 -5.89
N SER A 30 14.68 15.78 -5.77
CA SER A 30 15.02 14.40 -6.11
C SER A 30 14.25 13.36 -5.29
N TYR A 31 13.98 13.63 -4.00
CA TYR A 31 13.18 12.73 -3.16
C TYR A 31 11.68 12.79 -3.49
N GLN A 32 11.20 13.91 -4.03
CA GLN A 32 9.79 14.12 -4.39
C GLN A 32 9.45 13.66 -5.82
N LEU A 33 10.45 13.21 -6.60
CA LEU A 33 10.21 12.63 -7.91
C LEU A 33 9.53 11.27 -7.79
N ASP A 34 8.74 10.93 -8.80
CA ASP A 34 8.14 9.60 -8.92
C ASP A 34 9.24 8.54 -9.05
N SER A 35 9.04 7.39 -8.40
CA SER A 35 9.94 6.24 -8.53
C SER A 35 9.80 5.58 -9.90
N ARG A 36 8.69 5.81 -10.61
CA ARG A 36 8.44 5.26 -11.94
C ARG A 36 9.30 5.98 -12.99
N PRO A 37 10.06 5.24 -13.82
CA PRO A 37 10.79 5.85 -14.92
C PRO A 37 9.81 6.44 -15.93
N ALA A 38 10.13 7.62 -16.47
CA ALA A 38 9.32 8.19 -17.53
C ALA A 38 9.25 7.22 -18.73
N PRO A 39 8.10 7.11 -19.42
CA PRO A 39 7.96 6.20 -20.56
C PRO A 39 8.98 6.46 -21.69
N SER A 40 9.51 7.68 -21.76
CA SER A 40 10.54 8.11 -22.70
C SER A 40 11.97 7.78 -22.26
N ALA A 41 12.18 7.39 -21.01
CA ALA A 41 13.50 7.19 -20.38
C ALA A 41 14.01 5.75 -20.53
N GLY A 42 14.06 5.22 -21.76
CA GLY A 42 14.81 4.01 -22.12
C GLY A 42 14.75 2.84 -21.12
N GLN A 43 15.89 2.18 -20.89
CA GLN A 43 16.01 1.18 -19.83
C GLN A 43 16.24 1.86 -18.47
N PRO A 44 15.51 1.45 -17.42
CA PRO A 44 15.74 1.98 -16.08
C PRO A 44 17.16 1.63 -15.61
N PRO A 45 17.80 2.52 -14.81
CA PRO A 45 19.08 2.22 -14.19
C PRO A 45 18.98 0.98 -13.28
N LEU A 46 20.07 0.21 -13.18
CA LEU A 46 20.13 -1.00 -12.36
C LEU A 46 19.80 -0.69 -10.89
N ASP A 47 19.08 -1.60 -10.23
CA ASP A 47 18.62 -1.46 -8.84
C ASP A 47 19.76 -1.21 -7.84
N PHE A 48 20.96 -1.74 -8.13
CA PHE A 48 22.17 -1.53 -7.32
C PHE A 48 22.54 -0.05 -7.16
N PHE A 49 22.15 0.81 -8.10
CA PHE A 49 22.44 2.24 -8.01
C PHE A 49 21.49 3.01 -7.09
N PHE A 50 20.41 2.38 -6.58
CA PHE A 50 19.38 3.01 -5.75
C PHE A 50 18.90 4.36 -6.32
N ALA A 51 18.87 4.48 -7.65
CA ALA A 51 18.53 5.71 -8.36
C ALA A 51 17.03 6.04 -8.29
N ARG A 52 16.21 5.08 -7.82
CA ARG A 52 14.77 5.17 -7.64
C ARG A 52 14.36 4.40 -6.38
N ALA A 53 13.15 4.64 -5.89
CA ALA A 53 12.56 3.77 -4.88
C ALA A 53 12.35 2.37 -5.47
N LEU A 54 12.74 1.36 -4.70
CA LEU A 54 12.58 -0.05 -5.03
C LEU A 54 11.33 -0.56 -4.34
N ASP A 55 10.45 -1.21 -5.08
CA ASP A 55 9.20 -1.74 -4.56
C ASP A 55 9.52 -2.85 -3.55
N LYS A 56 9.12 -2.65 -2.30
CA LYS A 56 9.35 -3.62 -1.23
C LYS A 56 8.04 -4.23 -0.79
N PRO A 57 7.95 -5.58 -0.67
CA PRO A 57 6.76 -6.20 -0.13
C PRO A 57 6.60 -5.80 1.33
N LEU A 58 5.36 -5.54 1.74
CA LEU A 58 5.03 -5.25 3.13
C LEU A 58 5.37 -6.44 4.03
N SER A 59 5.94 -6.15 5.19
CA SER A 59 6.10 -7.15 6.25
C SER A 59 4.73 -7.69 6.70
N ALA A 60 4.67 -8.91 7.23
CA ALA A 60 3.43 -9.45 7.79
C ALA A 60 2.79 -8.53 8.85
N GLU A 61 3.61 -7.87 9.67
CA GLU A 61 3.16 -6.91 10.67
C GLU A 61 2.56 -5.66 10.03
N THR A 62 3.28 -5.05 9.07
CA THR A 62 2.80 -3.85 8.38
C THR A 62 1.54 -4.16 7.57
N PHE A 63 1.51 -5.29 6.88
CA PHE A 63 0.35 -5.75 6.13
C PHE A 63 -0.88 -5.94 7.04
N THR A 64 -0.72 -6.64 8.17
CA THR A 64 -1.82 -6.83 9.14
C THR A 64 -2.34 -5.50 9.68
N ARG A 65 -1.41 -4.59 10.01
CA ARG A 65 -1.76 -3.27 10.54
C ARG A 65 -2.48 -2.42 9.49
N SER A 66 -1.95 -2.34 8.27
CA SER A 66 -2.57 -1.62 7.16
C SER A 66 -3.96 -2.16 6.84
N LEU A 67 -4.14 -3.49 6.87
CA LEU A 67 -5.44 -4.13 6.66
C LEU A 67 -6.46 -3.70 7.72
N ARG A 68 -6.07 -3.70 9.00
CA ARG A 68 -6.97 -3.26 10.08
C ARG A 68 -7.33 -1.78 9.99
N VAL A 69 -6.35 -0.94 9.65
CA VAL A 69 -6.55 0.50 9.46
C VAL A 69 -7.47 0.76 8.27
N ALA A 70 -7.23 0.11 7.13
CA ALA A 70 -8.05 0.26 5.93
C ALA A 70 -9.50 -0.14 6.17
N LEU A 71 -9.75 -1.21 6.93
CA LEU A 71 -11.11 -1.64 7.29
C LEU A 71 -11.76 -0.80 8.40
N GLY A 72 -11.03 0.14 9.02
CA GLY A 72 -11.52 1.07 10.03
C GLY A 72 -11.58 0.52 11.45
N HIS A 73 -10.84 -0.54 11.79
CA HIS A 73 -10.82 -1.06 13.16
C HIS A 73 -10.12 -0.09 14.12
N GLU A 74 -10.71 0.12 15.31
CA GLU A 74 -10.18 1.05 16.33
C GLU A 74 -8.80 0.67 16.87
N ASN A 75 -8.56 -0.63 17.05
CA ASN A 75 -7.24 -1.13 17.41
C ASN A 75 -6.52 -1.57 16.14
N PRO A 76 -5.38 -0.97 15.75
CA PRO A 76 -4.63 -1.42 14.58
C PRO A 76 -3.67 -2.58 14.89
N ASN A 77 -3.36 -2.82 16.17
CA ASN A 77 -2.37 -3.82 16.60
C ASN A 77 -3.08 -5.06 17.15
N ASP A 78 -3.42 -6.00 16.26
CA ASP A 78 -3.87 -7.34 16.69
C ASP A 78 -2.69 -8.32 16.74
N GLU A 79 -2.39 -8.83 17.92
CA GLU A 79 -1.33 -9.82 18.09
C GLU A 79 -1.72 -11.20 17.53
N THR A 80 -3.00 -11.56 17.56
CA THR A 80 -3.48 -12.86 17.08
C THR A 80 -3.40 -12.95 15.55
N LEU A 81 -3.90 -11.92 14.86
CA LEU A 81 -3.83 -11.83 13.40
C LEU A 81 -2.38 -11.69 12.93
N ARG A 82 -1.57 -10.88 13.63
CA ARG A 82 -0.15 -10.71 13.30
C ARG A 82 0.59 -12.05 13.35
N ASN A 83 0.38 -12.85 14.40
CA ASN A 83 1.00 -14.17 14.53
C ASN A 83 0.51 -15.17 13.47
N HIS A 84 -0.73 -15.01 13.00
CA HIS A 84 -1.26 -15.81 11.90
C HIS A 84 -0.58 -15.45 10.57
N PHE A 85 -0.52 -14.16 10.24
CA PHE A 85 0.13 -13.68 9.02
C PHE A 85 1.65 -13.92 9.02
N ALA A 86 2.33 -13.83 10.17
CA ALA A 86 3.76 -14.11 10.28
C ALA A 86 4.13 -15.54 9.90
N LYS A 87 3.22 -16.51 10.09
CA LYS A 87 3.43 -17.90 9.66
C LYS A 87 3.26 -18.09 8.15
N ILE A 88 2.46 -17.27 7.51
CA ILE A 88 2.06 -17.40 6.10
C ILE A 88 2.95 -16.55 5.19
N LEU A 89 3.41 -15.40 5.68
CA LEU A 89 4.26 -14.42 5.01
C LEU A 89 5.62 -14.30 5.73
N PRO A 90 6.47 -15.34 5.68
CA PRO A 90 7.73 -15.37 6.43
C PRO A 90 8.85 -14.51 5.81
N GLU A 91 8.78 -14.21 4.50
CA GLU A 91 9.89 -13.53 3.80
C GLU A 91 9.85 -12.02 4.01
N LEU A 92 10.57 -11.60 5.05
CA LEU A 92 11.02 -10.24 5.23
C LEU A 92 12.27 -10.07 4.35
N PHE A 93 12.17 -9.30 3.27
CA PHE A 93 13.31 -8.82 2.44
C PHE A 93 13.96 -9.85 1.47
N ALA A 94 13.18 -10.54 0.64
CA ALA A 94 13.76 -11.27 -0.49
C ALA A 94 14.26 -10.30 -1.59
N ASP A 95 15.49 -10.50 -2.10
CA ASP A 95 16.06 -9.73 -3.21
C ASP A 95 15.21 -9.84 -4.50
N ASN A 96 14.53 -10.97 -4.67
CA ASN A 96 13.52 -11.18 -5.71
C ASN A 96 12.25 -11.74 -5.05
N PHE A 97 11.21 -10.93 -4.94
CA PHE A 97 9.93 -11.38 -4.40
C PHE A 97 9.20 -12.27 -5.41
N SER A 98 9.05 -13.56 -5.10
CA SER A 98 8.20 -14.49 -5.86
C SER A 98 7.14 -15.07 -4.92
N PRO A 99 5.86 -14.70 -5.05
CA PRO A 99 4.82 -15.21 -4.17
C PRO A 99 4.70 -16.72 -4.34
N SER A 100 4.74 -17.47 -3.24
CA SER A 100 4.51 -18.91 -3.32
C SER A 100 3.06 -19.20 -3.72
N VAL A 101 2.83 -20.32 -4.42
CA VAL A 101 1.47 -20.74 -4.81
C VAL A 101 0.54 -20.82 -3.59
N GLN A 102 1.07 -21.26 -2.45
CA GLN A 102 0.33 -21.33 -1.19
C GLN A 102 -0.08 -19.93 -0.68
N GLN A 103 0.80 -18.94 -0.77
CA GLN A 103 0.48 -17.56 -0.40
C GLN A 103 -0.57 -16.95 -1.33
N THR A 104 -0.44 -17.16 -2.64
CA THR A 104 -1.41 -16.66 -3.62
C THR A 104 -2.77 -17.31 -3.38
N MET A 105 -2.83 -18.64 -3.22
CA MET A 105 -4.06 -19.37 -2.91
C MET A 105 -4.69 -18.90 -1.59
N PHE A 106 -3.87 -18.61 -0.58
CA PHE A 106 -4.38 -18.07 0.68
C PHE A 106 -5.01 -16.69 0.50
N LEU A 107 -4.35 -15.77 -0.21
CA LEU A 107 -4.90 -14.44 -0.47
C LEU A 107 -6.18 -14.51 -1.32
N THR A 108 -6.23 -15.39 -2.32
CA THR A 108 -7.36 -15.45 -3.23
C THR A 108 -8.56 -16.20 -2.65
N ASN A 109 -8.32 -17.32 -1.95
CA ASN A 109 -9.39 -18.28 -1.65
C ASN A 109 -9.61 -18.51 -0.15
N ALA A 110 -8.84 -17.89 0.75
CA ALA A 110 -9.04 -18.13 2.17
C ALA A 110 -10.35 -17.46 2.65
N PRO A 111 -11.29 -18.22 3.25
CA PRO A 111 -12.53 -17.66 3.84
C PRO A 111 -12.25 -16.73 5.02
N PHE A 112 -10.99 -16.66 5.44
CA PHE A 112 -10.48 -15.73 6.43
C PHE A 112 -10.66 -14.26 6.01
N PHE A 113 -10.43 -13.93 4.73
CA PHE A 113 -10.62 -12.56 4.25
C PHE A 113 -12.09 -12.15 4.27
N ASP A 114 -13.00 -13.06 3.90
CA ASP A 114 -14.44 -12.80 4.00
C ASP A 114 -14.88 -12.48 5.43
N LYS A 115 -14.34 -13.22 6.41
CA LYS A 115 -14.62 -12.97 7.81
C LYS A 115 -14.10 -11.60 8.25
N ILE A 116 -12.85 -11.26 7.95
CA ILE A 116 -12.27 -9.98 8.37
C ILE A 116 -12.97 -8.79 7.70
N ILE A 117 -13.30 -8.89 6.41
CA ILE A 117 -13.98 -7.82 5.68
C ILE A 117 -15.41 -7.63 6.21
N SER A 118 -16.11 -8.72 6.50
CA SER A 118 -17.49 -8.65 7.04
C SER A 118 -17.56 -8.10 8.47
N GLU A 119 -16.51 -8.26 9.26
CA GLU A 119 -16.35 -7.66 10.60
C GLU A 119 -15.85 -6.21 10.56
N GLY A 120 -15.44 -5.71 9.40
CA GLY A 120 -14.89 -4.37 9.21
C GLY A 120 -15.96 -3.27 9.23
N PRO A 121 -15.80 -2.19 10.02
CA PRO A 121 -16.74 -1.06 10.04
C PRO A 121 -16.78 -0.27 8.71
N LEU A 122 -15.77 -0.40 7.85
CA LEU A 122 -15.81 0.18 6.51
C LEU A 122 -16.95 -0.41 5.66
N LEU A 123 -17.23 -1.72 5.76
CA LEU A 123 -18.26 -2.34 4.93
C LEU A 123 -19.65 -1.82 5.29
N SER A 124 -19.94 -1.65 6.58
CA SER A 124 -21.21 -1.07 7.02
C SER A 124 -21.33 0.41 6.61
N HIS A 125 -20.21 1.14 6.54
CA HIS A 125 -20.20 2.50 6.01
C HIS A 125 -20.55 2.53 4.51
N LEU A 126 -19.87 1.72 3.69
CA LEU A 126 -20.09 1.66 2.24
C LEU A 126 -21.52 1.23 1.87
N GLN A 127 -22.13 0.35 2.66
CA GLN A 127 -23.53 -0.08 2.45
C GLN A 127 -24.55 1.04 2.59
N ASN A 128 -24.25 2.09 3.36
CA ASN A 128 -25.15 3.24 3.51
C ASN A 128 -25.06 4.20 2.32
N MET A 129 -24.02 4.09 1.49
CA MET A 129 -23.82 4.93 0.31
C MET A 129 -24.57 4.40 -0.90
N LYS A 130 -25.51 5.19 -1.42
CA LYS A 130 -26.31 4.85 -2.61
C LYS A 130 -25.68 5.26 -3.94
N ASN A 131 -24.66 6.13 -3.92
CA ASN A 131 -24.01 6.61 -5.14
C ASN A 131 -22.81 5.71 -5.48
N PRO A 132 -22.82 4.99 -6.62
CA PRO A 132 -21.75 4.06 -6.98
C PRO A 132 -20.40 4.76 -7.21
N GLN A 133 -20.40 5.98 -7.76
CA GLN A 133 -19.15 6.73 -7.95
C GLN A 133 -18.53 7.14 -6.62
N ALA A 134 -19.35 7.65 -5.69
CA ALA A 134 -18.88 8.03 -4.36
C ALA A 134 -18.34 6.83 -3.59
N LEU A 135 -19.01 5.67 -3.69
CA LEU A 135 -18.59 4.42 -3.08
C LEU A 135 -17.20 3.99 -3.59
N VAL A 136 -16.98 4.00 -4.91
CA VAL A 136 -15.68 3.68 -5.50
C VAL A 136 -14.61 4.65 -5.00
N HIS A 137 -14.86 5.96 -5.06
CA HIS A 137 -13.90 6.96 -4.58
C HIS A 137 -13.53 6.77 -3.11
N GLU A 138 -14.51 6.56 -2.24
CA GLU A 138 -14.27 6.36 -0.82
C GLU A 138 -13.51 5.07 -0.53
N THR A 139 -13.80 4.00 -1.27
CA THR A 139 -13.12 2.71 -1.10
C THR A 139 -11.65 2.82 -1.51
N PHE A 140 -11.37 3.46 -2.65
CA PHE A 140 -10.00 3.76 -3.10
C PHE A 140 -9.26 4.65 -2.09
N GLN A 141 -9.92 5.68 -1.57
CA GLN A 141 -9.32 6.56 -0.59
C GLN A 141 -9.03 5.87 0.75
N SER A 142 -9.92 4.99 1.20
CA SER A 142 -9.77 4.27 2.47
C SER A 142 -8.70 3.17 2.41
N ILE A 143 -8.61 2.44 1.29
CA ILE A 143 -7.70 1.30 1.14
C ILE A 143 -6.35 1.72 0.57
N LEU A 144 -6.35 2.49 -0.52
CA LEU A 144 -5.14 2.84 -1.28
C LEU A 144 -4.66 4.27 -1.02
N SER A 145 -5.38 5.06 -0.22
CA SER A 145 -5.03 6.46 0.10
C SER A 145 -4.82 7.35 -1.13
N ARG A 146 -5.44 7.00 -2.27
CA ARG A 146 -5.38 7.74 -3.53
C ARG A 146 -6.75 7.81 -4.20
N ALA A 147 -6.90 8.73 -5.15
CA ALA A 147 -8.05 8.74 -6.03
C ALA A 147 -7.91 7.67 -7.13
N PRO A 148 -9.02 7.08 -7.60
CA PRO A 148 -9.03 6.18 -8.74
C PRO A 148 -8.66 6.93 -10.03
N GLU A 149 -7.91 6.27 -10.91
CA GLU A 149 -7.68 6.78 -12.27
C GLU A 149 -8.94 6.60 -13.14
N PRO A 150 -9.09 7.36 -14.25
CA PRO A 150 -10.29 7.29 -15.09
C PRO A 150 -10.62 5.87 -15.58
N ILE A 151 -9.60 5.11 -15.98
CA ILE A 151 -9.73 3.74 -16.47
C ILE A 151 -10.15 2.78 -15.34
N GLU A 152 -9.62 2.99 -14.13
CA GLU A 152 -9.94 2.19 -12.96
C GLU A 152 -11.37 2.47 -12.48
N LEU A 153 -11.79 3.73 -12.57
CA LEU A 153 -13.14 4.16 -12.22
C LEU A 153 -14.16 3.50 -13.15
N GLU A 154 -13.93 3.51 -14.47
CA GLU A 154 -14.82 2.83 -15.43
C GLU A 154 -14.94 1.32 -15.14
N ARG A 155 -13.81 0.64 -14.89
CA ARG A 155 -13.81 -0.79 -14.55
C ARG A 155 -14.53 -1.06 -13.23
N SER A 156 -14.30 -0.22 -12.22
CA SER A 156 -14.93 -0.36 -10.90
C SER A 156 -16.44 -0.16 -10.98
N LEU A 157 -16.90 0.83 -11.74
CA LEU A 157 -18.34 1.05 -11.98
C LEU A 157 -19.00 -0.10 -12.74
N SER A 158 -18.27 -0.78 -13.61
CA SER A 158 -18.80 -1.97 -14.31
C SER A 158 -18.98 -3.19 -13.40
N PHE A 159 -18.29 -3.22 -12.26
CA PHE A 159 -18.28 -4.35 -11.32
C PHE A 159 -19.16 -4.13 -10.08
N VAL A 160 -19.19 -2.90 -9.56
CA VAL A 160 -19.86 -2.57 -8.29
C VAL A 160 -21.35 -2.35 -8.49
N ASP A 161 -22.17 -3.19 -7.86
CA ASP A 161 -23.60 -2.94 -7.65
C ASP A 161 -23.81 -2.42 -6.21
N PRO A 162 -24.28 -1.17 -6.02
CA PRO A 162 -24.47 -0.59 -4.69
C PRO A 162 -25.56 -1.29 -3.87
N ASN A 163 -26.44 -2.09 -4.48
CA ASN A 163 -27.50 -2.80 -3.77
C ASN A 163 -27.07 -4.19 -3.28
N ASP A 164 -25.99 -4.75 -3.82
CA ASP A 164 -25.51 -6.07 -3.46
C ASP A 164 -24.33 -5.99 -2.48
N LYS A 165 -24.57 -6.47 -1.25
CA LYS A 165 -23.52 -6.60 -0.22
C LYS A 165 -22.35 -7.45 -0.70
N SER A 166 -22.63 -8.50 -1.47
CA SER A 166 -21.60 -9.41 -1.97
C SER A 166 -20.68 -8.69 -2.96
N SER A 167 -21.24 -7.92 -3.90
CA SER A 167 -20.47 -7.09 -4.84
C SER A 167 -19.52 -6.13 -4.12
N ILE A 168 -19.99 -5.40 -3.10
CA ILE A 168 -19.15 -4.48 -2.31
C ILE A 168 -18.03 -5.23 -1.57
N GLN A 169 -18.34 -6.38 -0.96
CA GLN A 169 -17.35 -7.20 -0.27
C GLN A 169 -16.26 -7.71 -1.23
N GLN A 170 -16.66 -8.19 -2.40
CA GLN A 170 -15.73 -8.66 -3.44
C GLN A 170 -14.87 -7.53 -3.98
N PHE A 171 -15.42 -6.32 -4.09
CA PHE A 171 -14.67 -5.14 -4.52
C PHE A 171 -13.59 -4.75 -3.49
N VAL A 172 -13.94 -4.71 -2.20
CA VAL A 172 -12.98 -4.49 -1.11
C VAL A 172 -11.90 -5.56 -1.09
N TRP A 173 -12.28 -6.83 -1.24
CA TRP A 173 -11.34 -7.96 -1.32
C TRP A 173 -10.37 -7.83 -2.51
N ALA A 174 -10.88 -7.45 -3.69
CA ALA A 174 -10.06 -7.28 -4.88
C ALA A 174 -8.99 -6.20 -4.71
N LEU A 175 -9.33 -5.10 -4.01
CA LEU A 175 -8.38 -4.03 -3.71
C LEU A 175 -7.35 -4.46 -2.66
N LEU A 176 -7.76 -5.18 -1.60
CA LEU A 176 -6.85 -5.67 -0.56
C LEU A 176 -5.88 -6.76 -1.05
N THR A 177 -6.28 -7.55 -2.06
CA THR A 177 -5.44 -8.60 -2.66
C THR A 177 -4.62 -8.10 -3.85
N SER A 178 -4.80 -6.84 -4.25
CA SER A 178 -4.05 -6.23 -5.34
C SER A 178 -2.56 -6.10 -5.02
N ALA A 179 -1.74 -6.01 -6.08
CA ALA A 179 -0.32 -5.75 -5.93
C ALA A 179 -0.06 -4.38 -5.26
N GLU A 180 -0.86 -3.37 -5.59
CA GLU A 180 -0.69 -2.02 -5.03
C GLU A 180 -0.81 -1.98 -3.50
N PHE A 181 -1.69 -2.82 -2.92
CA PHE A 181 -1.82 -2.90 -1.47
C PHE A 181 -0.66 -3.69 -0.81
N ARG A 182 -0.04 -4.62 -1.56
CA ARG A 182 1.01 -5.50 -1.04
C ARG A 182 2.41 -4.87 -1.06
N PHE A 183 2.64 -3.93 -1.96
CA PHE A 183 3.95 -3.29 -2.14
C PHE A 183 3.93 -1.86 -1.64
N THR A 184 5.00 -1.48 -0.93
CA THR A 184 5.36 -0.09 -0.67
C THR A 184 6.22 0.41 -1.82
N ASN A 185 5.75 1.46 -2.49
CA ASN A 185 6.51 2.26 -3.46
C ASN A 185 7.30 3.38 -2.78
#